data_AF-A0A6P2BL45-F1
#
_entry.id   AF-A0A6P2BL45-F1
#
_cell.length_a   1.000
_cell.length_b   1.000
_cell.length_c   1.000
_cell.angle_alpha   90.00
_cell.angle_beta   90.00
_cell.angle_gamma   90.00
#
_symmetry.space_group_name_H-M   'P 1'
#
loop_
_entity.id
_entity.type
_entity.pdbx_description
1 polymer ?
#
loop_
_entity_poly.entity_id
_entity_poly.type
_entity_poly.pdbx_seq_one_letter_code
_entity_poly.pdbx_strand_id
1 'polypeptide(L)'
;MGMGWAMQQQVGRNSCSPVNGWYDLLSNSGLGTWEFRSVNAAKIILIAGLMLALLIVGAARAEEAGPDDTVRVATDELLELIEKHKREYRSDPEPFFRAVDESMANFVDYHGIARAVMANHWSEASAEQREAFVRTFRRGLVRSYARAMFEFDHREIEVLPLREDHVRGDRAVVRMRVTASSGRTYPLHYSMAKLDDKGWQVRNVVVNGVNLGQTYRSQFAGAMRSADGGLDSVIDGWSTAPPAELEDATDA
;
A
#
# COMPACT_ATOMS: atom_id res chain seq x y z
N MET A 1 -58.93 -9.07 -23.71
CA MET A 1 -59.27 -7.64 -23.59
C MET A 1 -57.99 -6.97 -23.07
N GLY A 2 -57.07 -6.43 -23.89
CA GLY A 2 -57.24 -5.37 -24.90
C GLY A 2 -57.53 -4.06 -24.17
N MET A 3 -56.78 -2.95 -24.21
CA MET A 3 -55.72 -2.36 -25.06
C MET A 3 -54.96 -1.38 -24.11
N GLY A 4 -53.66 -1.05 -24.18
CA GLY A 4 -52.84 -0.69 -25.33
C GLY A 4 -53.06 0.77 -25.73
N TRP A 5 -52.24 1.72 -25.23
CA TRP A 5 -51.77 2.91 -25.97
C TRP A 5 -50.43 3.37 -25.42
N ALA A 6 -49.40 3.19 -26.25
CA ALA A 6 -48.14 3.92 -26.23
C ALA A 6 -48.21 4.93 -27.39
N MET A 7 -47.62 6.13 -27.24
CA MET A 7 -47.05 6.89 -28.37
C MET A 7 -46.34 8.17 -27.88
N GLN A 8 -45.25 8.72 -28.43
CA GLN A 8 -44.17 8.26 -29.33
C GLN A 8 -43.26 9.46 -29.66
N GLN A 9 -41.93 9.26 -29.57
CA GLN A 9 -40.82 9.73 -30.44
C GLN A 9 -40.59 11.27 -30.64
N GLN A 10 -39.42 11.76 -31.08
CA GLN A 10 -38.53 11.34 -32.18
C GLN A 10 -37.12 11.96 -31.96
N VAL A 11 -36.00 11.23 -32.07
CA VAL A 11 -35.23 10.77 -33.26
C VAL A 11 -34.03 11.67 -33.56
N GLY A 12 -32.89 11.01 -33.76
CA GLY A 12 -31.70 11.53 -34.42
C GLY A 12 -30.65 10.44 -34.52
N ARG A 13 -30.77 9.59 -35.54
CA ARG A 13 -29.86 8.48 -35.88
C ARG A 13 -29.00 8.92 -37.09
N ASN A 14 -27.80 8.34 -37.21
CA ASN A 14 -26.99 8.05 -38.43
C ASN A 14 -25.52 8.51 -38.22
N SER A 15 -24.48 7.67 -38.09
CA SER A 15 -23.94 6.52 -38.85
C SER A 15 -23.05 6.88 -40.05
N CYS A 16 -21.82 6.34 -40.01
CA CYS A 16 -20.87 6.01 -41.10
C CYS A 16 -19.77 7.03 -41.52
N SER A 17 -18.54 6.49 -41.53
CA SER A 17 -17.25 6.96 -42.11
C SER A 17 -17.18 6.63 -43.63
N PRO A 18 -16.06 6.73 -44.40
CA PRO A 18 -14.80 7.51 -44.32
C PRO A 18 -14.47 8.27 -45.65
N VAL A 19 -13.21 8.75 -45.75
CA VAL A 19 -12.32 8.99 -46.92
C VAL A 19 -12.21 10.42 -47.52
N ASN A 20 -10.93 10.76 -47.84
CA ASN A 20 -10.39 11.76 -48.78
C ASN A 20 -9.95 13.08 -48.13
N GLY A 21 -8.76 13.65 -48.36
CA GLY A 21 -7.67 13.33 -49.27
C GLY A 21 -6.74 14.55 -49.27
N TRP A 22 -5.50 14.38 -48.80
CA TRP A 22 -4.49 15.44 -48.83
C TRP A 22 -3.17 15.00 -49.47
N TYR A 23 -3.10 13.78 -50.01
CA TYR A 23 -2.07 13.39 -50.96
C TYR A 23 -2.57 13.72 -52.36
N ASP A 24 -2.34 14.95 -52.84
CA ASP A 24 -2.26 15.26 -54.28
C ASP A 24 -1.89 16.73 -54.56
N LEU A 25 -0.83 17.21 -53.93
CA LEU A 25 -0.10 18.33 -54.50
C LEU A 25 1.39 18.03 -54.45
N LEU A 26 1.95 17.96 -55.65
CA LEU A 26 3.38 17.90 -56.00
C LEU A 26 3.97 16.49 -56.09
N SER A 27 3.40 15.70 -56.99
CA SER A 27 4.21 14.87 -57.87
C SER A 27 5.12 15.74 -58.74
N ASN A 28 6.39 15.35 -58.79
CA ASN A 28 7.24 15.41 -59.98
C ASN A 28 7.84 16.77 -60.39
N SER A 29 9.06 17.01 -59.93
CA SER A 29 10.11 17.53 -60.81
C SER A 29 11.40 16.75 -60.53
N GLY A 30 11.67 15.75 -61.36
CA GLY A 30 13.01 15.17 -61.42
C GLY A 30 14.03 16.25 -61.80
N LEU A 31 15.26 16.11 -61.28
CA LEU A 31 16.54 16.20 -61.99
C LEU A 31 17.71 16.29 -60.98
N GLY A 32 18.66 15.36 -61.11
CA GLY A 32 20.08 15.60 -60.81
C GLY A 32 20.61 15.12 -59.46
N THR A 33 21.23 13.94 -59.45
CA THR A 33 22.17 13.51 -58.40
C THR A 33 23.51 14.22 -58.60
N TRP A 34 23.83 15.17 -57.71
CA TRP A 34 25.17 15.76 -57.61
C TRP A 34 25.88 15.17 -56.39
N GLU A 35 26.87 14.32 -56.63
CA GLU A 35 27.78 13.84 -55.59
C GLU A 35 28.70 14.98 -55.16
N PHE A 36 28.53 15.49 -53.94
CA PHE A 36 29.56 16.27 -53.27
C PHE A 36 29.80 15.72 -51.86
N ARG A 37 30.94 15.05 -51.74
CA ARG A 37 31.53 14.64 -50.46
C ARG A 37 32.11 15.88 -49.77
N SER A 38 31.63 16.20 -48.57
CA SER A 38 32.49 16.71 -47.49
C SER A 38 31.77 16.65 -46.16
N VAL A 39 32.45 15.98 -45.23
CA VAL A 39 32.06 15.71 -43.85
C VAL A 39 32.11 17.03 -43.05
N ASN A 40 31.21 17.17 -42.05
CA ASN A 40 31.16 18.22 -41.00
C ASN A 40 30.12 19.36 -41.11
N ALA A 41 28.88 19.08 -41.54
CA ALA A 41 27.71 19.91 -41.18
C ALA A 41 26.56 19.10 -40.55
N ALA A 42 26.66 17.76 -40.55
CA ALA A 42 25.68 16.83 -39.99
C ALA A 42 25.70 16.70 -38.45
N LYS A 43 26.55 17.44 -37.73
CA LYS A 43 26.69 17.30 -36.27
C LYS A 43 26.07 18.43 -35.44
N ILE A 44 25.73 19.58 -36.04
CA ILE A 44 25.17 20.73 -35.28
C ILE A 44 23.66 20.91 -35.52
N ILE A 45 23.12 20.42 -36.64
CA ILE A 45 21.66 20.48 -36.91
C ILE A 45 20.92 19.24 -36.36
N LEU A 46 21.63 18.17 -35.97
CA LEU A 46 21.03 16.97 -35.37
C LEU A 46 20.70 17.11 -33.87
N ILE A 47 21.19 18.15 -33.19
CA ILE A 47 21.00 18.35 -31.73
C ILE A 47 19.79 19.26 -31.43
N ALA A 48 19.34 20.08 -32.38
CA ALA A 48 18.18 20.97 -32.19
C ALA A 48 16.84 20.37 -32.69
N GLY A 49 16.87 19.30 -33.48
CA GLY A 49 15.67 18.59 -33.96
C GLY A 49 15.22 17.40 -33.09
N LEU A 50 16.08 16.90 -32.20
CA LEU A 50 15.77 15.76 -31.32
C LEU A 50 15.17 16.17 -29.96
N MET A 51 15.15 17.47 -29.64
CA MET A 51 14.65 17.99 -28.35
C MET A 51 13.20 18.49 -28.36
N LEU A 52 12.47 18.45 -29.48
CA LEU A 52 11.10 19.01 -29.55
C LEU A 52 10.01 18.03 -30.03
N ALA A 53 10.31 16.73 -30.17
CA ALA A 53 9.34 15.74 -30.69
C ALA A 53 9.00 14.59 -29.72
N LEU A 54 9.38 14.64 -28.43
CA LEU A 54 9.01 13.60 -27.46
C LEU A 54 8.40 14.13 -26.14
N LEU A 55 7.78 15.32 -26.16
CA LEU A 55 6.98 15.84 -25.04
C LEU A 55 5.50 15.42 -25.09
N ILE A 56 5.24 14.22 -25.63
CA ILE A 56 4.04 13.47 -25.30
C ILE A 56 4.48 12.15 -24.67
N VAL A 57 5.31 12.25 -23.62
CA VAL A 57 5.13 11.31 -22.52
C VAL A 57 3.81 11.74 -21.91
N GLY A 58 2.72 11.11 -22.36
CA GLY A 58 1.51 11.12 -21.56
C GLY A 58 1.97 10.81 -20.15
N ALA A 59 1.57 11.63 -19.18
CA ALA A 59 1.68 11.23 -17.79
C ALA A 59 0.99 9.87 -17.74
N ALA A 60 1.77 8.80 -17.78
CA ALA A 60 1.39 7.56 -17.16
C ALA A 60 1.07 8.03 -15.76
N ARG A 61 -0.23 8.22 -15.48
CA ARG A 61 -0.69 8.25 -14.12
C ARG A 61 -0.09 6.97 -13.60
N ALA A 62 0.94 7.08 -12.76
CA ALA A 62 1.41 5.95 -12.01
C ALA A 62 0.13 5.35 -11.44
N GLU A 63 -0.22 4.17 -11.92
CA GLU A 63 -1.40 3.48 -11.46
C GLU A 63 -1.21 3.39 -9.95
N GLU A 64 -2.04 4.12 -9.23
CA GLU A 64 -1.89 4.26 -7.79
C GLU A 64 -1.94 2.84 -7.23
N ALA A 65 -0.85 2.42 -6.57
CA ALA A 65 -0.65 1.02 -6.20
C ALA A 65 -1.92 0.46 -5.56
N GLY A 66 -2.41 -0.68 -6.05
CA GLY A 66 -3.59 -1.32 -5.49
C GLY A 66 -3.36 -1.73 -4.03
N PRO A 67 -4.42 -2.02 -3.26
CA PRO A 67 -4.26 -2.40 -1.86
C PRO A 67 -3.42 -3.68 -1.68
N ASP A 68 -3.50 -4.64 -2.60
CA ASP A 68 -2.66 -5.84 -2.58
C ASP A 68 -1.22 -5.56 -3.01
N ASP A 69 -1.00 -4.65 -3.97
CA ASP A 69 0.33 -4.17 -4.32
C ASP A 69 1.00 -3.47 -3.14
N THR A 70 0.27 -2.63 -2.41
CA THR A 70 0.76 -1.98 -1.17
C THR A 70 1.27 -3.03 -0.17
N VAL A 71 0.49 -4.08 0.08
CA VAL A 71 0.88 -5.15 1.00
C VAL A 71 2.08 -5.94 0.47
N ARG A 72 2.14 -6.19 -0.84
CA ARG A 72 3.27 -6.89 -1.48
C ARG A 72 4.56 -6.09 -1.35
N VAL A 73 4.54 -4.81 -1.73
CA VAL A 73 5.70 -3.91 -1.61
C VAL A 73 6.17 -3.80 -0.15
N ALA A 74 5.24 -3.62 0.80
CA ALA A 74 5.60 -3.57 2.22
C ALA A 74 6.24 -4.89 2.71
N THR A 75 5.76 -6.03 2.21
CA THR A 75 6.33 -7.35 2.53
C THR A 75 7.73 -7.48 1.98
N ASP A 76 7.94 -7.13 0.71
CA ASP A 76 9.24 -7.21 0.05
C ASP A 76 10.26 -6.31 0.74
N GLU A 77 9.90 -5.05 1.06
CA GLU A 77 10.75 -4.13 1.80
C GLU A 77 11.15 -4.68 3.19
N LEU A 78 10.21 -5.29 3.90
CA LEU A 78 10.51 -5.89 5.21
C LEU A 78 11.49 -7.07 5.09
N LEU A 79 11.31 -7.95 4.10
CA LEU A 79 12.21 -9.08 3.87
C LEU A 79 13.62 -8.61 3.46
N GLU A 80 13.72 -7.57 2.63
CA GLU A 80 14.99 -6.94 2.28
C GLU A 80 15.70 -6.36 3.51
N LEU A 81 14.98 -5.68 4.40
CA LEU A 81 15.52 -5.15 5.65
C LEU A 81 15.99 -6.28 6.57
N ILE A 82 15.25 -7.39 6.69
CA ILE A 82 15.67 -8.55 7.47
C ILE A 82 17.01 -9.09 6.97
N GLU A 83 17.15 -9.30 5.66
CA GLU A 83 18.40 -9.84 5.10
C GLU A 83 19.56 -8.84 5.24
N LYS A 84 19.31 -7.54 5.02
CA LYS A 84 20.30 -6.47 5.17
C LYS A 84 20.86 -6.38 6.58
N HIS A 85 20.01 -6.52 7.60
CA HIS A 85 20.37 -6.36 9.01
C HIS A 85 20.68 -7.68 9.73
N LYS A 86 20.59 -8.83 9.05
CA LYS A 86 20.75 -10.18 9.61
C LYS A 86 21.99 -10.42 10.45
N ARG A 87 23.14 -9.88 10.02
CA ARG A 87 24.43 -10.06 10.70
C ARG A 87 24.51 -9.27 12.00
N GLU A 88 23.99 -8.04 12.01
CA GLU A 88 24.11 -7.11 13.14
C GLU A 88 22.98 -7.26 14.15
N TYR A 89 21.81 -7.77 13.75
CA TYR A 89 20.63 -7.88 14.61
C TYR A 89 20.91 -8.57 15.96
N ARG A 90 21.74 -9.63 15.97
CA ARG A 90 22.07 -10.38 17.20
C ARG A 90 22.91 -9.57 18.19
N SER A 91 23.72 -8.62 17.71
CA SER A 91 24.56 -7.78 18.55
C SER A 91 23.92 -6.42 18.87
N ASP A 92 23.18 -5.86 17.91
CA ASP A 92 22.49 -4.59 18.03
C ASP A 92 21.24 -4.58 17.11
N PRO A 93 20.03 -4.80 17.65
CA PRO A 93 18.80 -4.82 16.86
C PRO A 93 18.22 -3.42 16.61
N GLU A 94 18.75 -2.37 17.24
CA GLU A 94 18.16 -1.03 17.17
C GLU A 94 18.20 -0.41 15.76
N PRO A 95 19.29 -0.56 14.96
CA PRO A 95 19.31 -0.10 13.57
C PRO A 95 18.24 -0.77 12.72
N PHE A 96 18.01 -2.07 12.91
CA PHE A 96 16.97 -2.83 12.21
C PHE A 96 15.57 -2.28 12.55
N PHE A 97 15.24 -2.11 13.83
CA PHE A 97 13.94 -1.58 14.22
C PHE A 97 13.68 -0.18 13.67
N ARG A 98 14.70 0.67 13.64
CA ARG A 98 14.58 2.02 13.05
C ARG A 98 14.30 1.96 11.55
N ALA A 99 15.03 1.11 10.82
CA ALA A 99 14.83 0.96 9.39
C ALA A 99 13.43 0.44 9.05
N VAL A 100 12.92 -0.53 9.83
CA VAL A 100 11.54 -1.02 9.69
C VAL A 100 10.53 0.06 10.04
N ASP A 101 10.74 0.83 11.12
CA ASP A 101 9.85 1.93 11.50
C ASP A 101 9.71 2.97 10.39
N GLU A 102 10.83 3.34 9.75
CA GLU A 102 10.87 4.31 8.66
C GLU A 102 10.18 3.78 7.39
N SER A 103 10.48 2.53 6.99
CA SER A 103 9.86 1.89 5.82
C SER A 103 8.35 1.71 5.99
N MET A 104 7.90 1.18 7.13
CA MET A 104 6.48 0.89 7.37
C MET A 104 5.60 2.14 7.52
N ALA A 105 6.19 3.32 7.73
CA ALA A 105 5.47 4.59 7.88
C ALA A 105 4.55 4.94 6.68
N ASN A 106 4.92 4.48 5.48
CA ASN A 106 4.16 4.74 4.26
C ASN A 106 3.04 3.72 4.03
N PHE A 107 3.06 2.59 4.73
CA PHE A 107 2.14 1.47 4.50
C PHE A 107 1.11 1.28 5.62
N VAL A 108 1.31 1.91 6.78
CA VAL A 108 0.49 1.67 7.99
C VAL A 108 -0.10 2.97 8.52
N ASP A 109 -1.42 3.00 8.71
CA ASP A 109 -2.13 4.14 9.31
C ASP A 109 -2.08 4.06 10.84
N TYR A 110 -0.90 4.34 11.41
CA TYR A 110 -0.70 4.26 12.87
C TYR A 110 -1.68 5.14 13.66
N HIS A 111 -2.07 6.31 13.13
CA HIS A 111 -3.07 7.17 13.78
C HIS A 111 -4.46 6.53 13.77
N GLY A 112 -4.87 5.98 12.63
CA GLY A 112 -6.14 5.28 12.49
C GLY A 112 -6.23 4.06 13.41
N ILE A 113 -5.15 3.28 13.51
CA ILE A 113 -5.09 2.12 14.41
C ILE A 113 -5.13 2.58 15.87
N ALA A 114 -4.30 3.55 16.26
CA ALA A 114 -4.28 4.07 17.63
C ALA A 114 -5.65 4.62 18.06
N ARG A 115 -6.34 5.34 17.16
CA ARG A 115 -7.71 5.81 17.38
C ARG A 115 -8.69 4.65 17.59
N ALA A 116 -8.58 3.59 16.79
CA ALA A 116 -9.43 2.42 16.93
C ALA A 116 -9.19 1.68 18.26
N VAL A 117 -7.94 1.61 18.71
CA VAL A 117 -7.52 0.99 19.98
C VAL A 117 -8.02 1.79 21.19
N MET A 118 -7.81 3.11 21.19
CA MET A 118 -8.26 3.99 22.28
C MET A 118 -9.79 4.11 22.37
N ALA A 119 -10.49 3.91 21.25
CA ALA A 119 -11.94 3.99 21.15
C ALA A 119 -12.49 5.30 21.75
N ASN A 120 -13.41 5.23 22.73
CA ASN A 120 -14.05 6.41 23.33
C ASN A 120 -13.03 7.32 24.05
N HIS A 121 -11.93 6.78 24.57
CA HIS A 121 -10.89 7.57 25.21
C HIS A 121 -10.11 8.44 24.22
N TRP A 122 -10.17 8.15 22.91
CA TRP A 122 -9.55 9.02 21.91
C TRP A 122 -10.15 10.43 21.96
N SER A 123 -11.47 10.56 21.99
CA SER A 123 -12.14 11.87 22.01
C SER A 123 -11.86 12.67 23.29
N GLU A 124 -11.61 11.98 24.41
CA GLU A 124 -11.32 12.58 25.72
C GLU A 124 -9.86 13.01 25.85
N ALA A 125 -8.94 12.32 25.15
CA ALA A 125 -7.52 12.61 25.16
C ALA A 125 -7.18 13.96 24.53
N SER A 126 -6.20 14.66 25.11
CA SER A 126 -5.59 15.84 24.50
C SER A 126 -4.85 15.47 23.21
N ALA A 127 -4.51 16.46 22.39
CA ALA A 127 -3.71 16.24 21.18
C ALA A 127 -2.35 15.61 21.54
N GLU A 128 -1.71 16.11 22.59
CA GLU A 128 -0.41 15.63 23.08
C GLU A 128 -0.49 14.17 23.55
N GLN A 129 -1.56 13.79 24.25
CA GLN A 129 -1.79 12.42 24.71
C GLN A 129 -2.04 11.46 23.54
N ARG A 130 -2.82 11.88 22.54
CA ARG A 130 -3.04 11.10 21.31
C ARG A 130 -1.72 10.84 20.59
N GLU A 131 -0.91 11.88 20.41
CA GLU A 131 0.40 11.77 19.76
C GLU A 131 1.37 10.91 20.58
N ALA A 132 1.35 11.04 21.91
CA ALA A 132 2.15 10.21 22.81
C ALA A 132 1.78 8.73 22.67
N PHE A 133 0.49 8.41 22.69
CA PHE A 133 0.02 7.04 22.51
C PHE A 133 0.38 6.50 21.12
N VAL A 134 0.18 7.28 20.04
CA VAL A 134 0.56 6.88 18.68
C VAL A 134 2.05 6.52 18.61
N ARG A 135 2.93 7.35 19.18
CA ARG A 135 4.38 7.08 19.19
C ARG A 135 4.74 5.83 19.99
N THR A 136 4.19 5.67 21.19
CA THR A 136 4.47 4.51 22.04
C THR A 136 3.95 3.23 21.40
N PHE A 137 2.73 3.25 20.89
CA PHE A 137 2.09 2.11 20.24
C PHE A 137 2.80 1.71 18.95
N ARG A 138 3.13 2.67 18.07
CA ARG A 138 3.92 2.44 16.86
C ARG A 138 5.26 1.77 17.17
N ARG A 139 6.01 2.32 18.12
CA ARG A 139 7.30 1.77 18.55
C ARG A 139 7.15 0.34 19.06
N GLY A 140 6.11 0.07 19.85
CA GLY A 140 5.80 -1.25 20.35
C GLY A 140 5.49 -2.25 19.22
N LEU A 141 4.61 -1.87 18.29
CA LEU A 141 4.27 -2.69 17.12
C LEU A 141 5.52 -3.05 16.31
N VAL A 142 6.32 -2.05 15.95
CA VAL A 142 7.51 -2.28 15.13
C VAL A 142 8.47 -3.24 15.82
N ARG A 143 8.81 -3.00 17.09
CA ARG A 143 9.76 -3.86 17.81
C ARG A 143 9.24 -5.30 17.93
N SER A 144 8.00 -5.49 18.35
CA SER A 144 7.44 -6.82 18.57
C SER A 144 7.30 -7.62 17.28
N TYR A 145 6.70 -7.03 16.25
CA TYR A 145 6.39 -7.75 15.02
C TYR A 145 7.58 -7.85 14.06
N ALA A 146 8.47 -6.86 14.01
CA ALA A 146 9.71 -6.99 13.23
C ALA A 146 10.63 -8.05 13.82
N ARG A 147 10.70 -8.14 15.16
CA ARG A 147 11.39 -9.23 15.86
C ARG A 147 10.79 -10.58 15.53
N ALA A 148 9.47 -10.71 15.67
CA ALA A 148 8.78 -11.97 15.36
C ALA A 148 9.06 -12.39 13.91
N MET A 149 8.99 -11.47 12.95
CA MET A 149 9.26 -11.76 11.54
C MET A 149 10.73 -12.14 11.29
N PHE A 150 11.67 -11.51 11.99
CA PHE A 150 13.10 -11.86 11.92
C PHE A 150 13.37 -13.28 12.45
N GLU A 151 12.72 -13.66 13.54
CA GLU A 151 12.92 -14.94 14.22
C GLU A 151 12.10 -16.08 13.56
N PHE A 152 11.06 -15.76 12.81
CA PHE A 152 10.15 -16.73 12.22
C PHE A 152 10.73 -17.44 10.98
N ASP A 153 10.85 -18.76 11.08
CA ASP A 153 11.30 -19.65 10.01
C ASP A 153 10.20 -19.89 8.96
N HIS A 154 10.04 -18.93 8.06
CA HIS A 154 9.14 -19.01 6.92
C HIS A 154 9.81 -19.67 5.71
N ARG A 155 9.01 -20.44 4.98
CA ARG A 155 9.35 -20.98 3.67
C ARG A 155 8.80 -20.10 2.55
N GLU A 156 7.60 -19.58 2.73
CA GLU A 156 6.86 -18.88 1.67
C GLU A 156 5.92 -17.83 2.27
N ILE A 157 5.82 -16.69 1.60
CA ILE A 157 4.86 -15.63 1.89
C ILE A 157 4.14 -15.31 0.57
N GLU A 158 2.82 -15.46 0.56
CA GLU A 158 2.00 -15.31 -0.64
C GLU A 158 0.90 -14.25 -0.40
N VAL A 159 0.97 -13.12 -1.09
CA VAL A 159 -0.17 -12.18 -1.19
C VAL A 159 -1.14 -12.73 -2.24
N LEU A 160 -2.36 -13.06 -1.80
CA LEU A 160 -3.36 -13.70 -2.65
C LEU A 160 -3.99 -12.68 -3.61
N PRO A 161 -4.44 -13.11 -4.80
CA PRO A 161 -5.14 -12.23 -5.73
C PRO A 161 -6.29 -11.48 -5.07
N LEU A 162 -6.30 -10.16 -5.28
CA LEU A 162 -7.39 -9.30 -4.83
C LEU A 162 -8.67 -9.67 -5.58
N ARG A 163 -9.77 -9.78 -4.84
CA ARG A 163 -11.08 -10.04 -5.42
C ARG A 163 -11.89 -8.75 -5.41
N GLU A 164 -12.69 -8.53 -6.45
CA GLU A 164 -13.52 -7.31 -6.57
C GLU A 164 -14.48 -7.15 -5.39
N ASP A 165 -15.04 -8.26 -4.88
CA ASP A 165 -15.95 -8.27 -3.72
C ASP A 165 -15.27 -7.86 -2.39
N HIS A 166 -13.94 -7.78 -2.37
CA HIS A 166 -13.16 -7.34 -1.21
C HIS A 166 -12.83 -5.85 -1.23
N VAL A 167 -13.20 -5.10 -2.27
CA VAL A 167 -12.98 -3.66 -2.37
C VAL A 167 -14.32 -2.92 -2.29
N ARG A 168 -14.40 -1.89 -1.45
CA ARG A 168 -15.60 -1.05 -1.29
C ARG A 168 -15.21 0.39 -1.03
N GLY A 169 -15.20 1.20 -2.09
CA GLY A 169 -14.74 2.59 -2.02
C GLY A 169 -13.31 2.63 -1.48
N ASP A 170 -13.10 3.42 -0.42
CA ASP A 170 -11.79 3.62 0.21
C ASP A 170 -11.42 2.52 1.23
N ARG A 171 -12.00 1.32 1.11
CA ARG A 171 -11.71 0.17 1.99
C ARG A 171 -11.49 -1.09 1.18
N ALA A 172 -10.55 -1.92 1.61
CA ALA A 172 -10.30 -3.21 1.01
C ALA A 172 -9.89 -4.28 2.04
N VAL A 173 -10.06 -5.55 1.68
CA VAL A 173 -9.49 -6.69 2.42
C VAL A 173 -8.49 -7.43 1.53
N VAL A 174 -7.22 -7.34 1.91
CA VAL A 174 -6.13 -8.08 1.25
C VAL A 174 -5.86 -9.35 2.05
N ARG A 175 -5.71 -10.48 1.35
CA ARG A 175 -5.42 -11.76 1.98
C ARG A 175 -3.99 -12.16 1.69
N MET A 176 -3.33 -12.72 2.69
CA MET A 176 -1.98 -13.26 2.57
C MET A 176 -1.95 -14.63 3.26
N ARG A 177 -1.06 -15.51 2.83
CA ARG A 177 -0.70 -16.72 3.56
C ARG A 177 0.79 -16.74 3.81
N VAL A 178 1.18 -17.14 5.02
CA VAL A 178 2.57 -17.38 5.40
C VAL A 178 2.72 -18.85 5.71
N THR A 179 3.63 -19.54 5.01
CA THR A 179 3.92 -20.96 5.20
C THR A 179 5.24 -21.10 5.93
N ALA A 180 5.23 -21.73 7.11
CA ALA A 180 6.44 -22.05 7.87
C ALA A 180 7.26 -23.17 7.20
N SER A 181 8.54 -23.26 7.54
CA SER A 181 9.39 -24.37 7.12
C SER A 181 8.88 -25.75 7.58
N SER A 182 8.09 -25.79 8.66
CA SER A 182 7.36 -26.99 9.13
C SER A 182 6.24 -27.44 8.19
N GLY A 183 5.79 -26.58 7.27
CA GLY A 183 4.66 -26.80 6.38
C GLY A 183 3.33 -26.24 6.89
N ARG A 184 3.25 -25.74 8.14
CA ARG A 184 2.05 -25.09 8.67
C ARG A 184 1.83 -23.75 7.96
N THR A 185 0.59 -23.48 7.56
CA THR A 185 0.20 -22.25 6.83
C THR A 185 -0.71 -21.38 7.70
N TYR A 186 -0.36 -20.11 7.80
CA TYR A 186 -1.10 -19.10 8.57
C TYR A 186 -1.79 -18.12 7.62
N PRO A 187 -3.14 -18.05 7.63
CA PRO A 187 -3.86 -17.06 6.85
C PRO A 187 -3.88 -15.70 7.56
N LEU A 188 -3.62 -14.64 6.80
CA LEU A 188 -3.65 -13.25 7.24
C LEU A 188 -4.66 -12.46 6.41
N HIS A 189 -5.46 -11.64 7.06
CA HIS A 189 -6.36 -10.68 6.40
C HIS A 189 -6.03 -9.26 6.86
N TYR A 190 -5.58 -8.42 5.92
CA TYR A 190 -5.34 -7.00 6.14
C TYR A 190 -6.59 -6.20 5.81
N SER A 191 -7.06 -5.40 6.75
CA SER A 191 -8.05 -4.37 6.47
C SER A 191 -7.33 -3.10 6.03
N MET A 192 -7.57 -2.68 4.80
CA MET A 192 -6.93 -1.51 4.18
C MET A 192 -7.90 -0.32 4.16
N ALA A 193 -7.35 0.89 4.25
CA ALA A 193 -8.06 2.13 4.00
C ALA A 193 -7.26 3.00 3.03
N LYS A 194 -7.93 3.62 2.07
CA LYS A 194 -7.32 4.59 1.17
C LYS A 194 -7.35 5.98 1.82
N LEU A 195 -6.20 6.63 1.88
CA LEU A 195 -6.02 8.00 2.38
C LEU A 195 -5.61 8.90 1.21
N ASP A 196 -6.23 10.06 1.08
CA ASP A 196 -6.08 10.95 -0.08
C ASP A 196 -4.61 11.33 -0.40
N ASP A 197 -3.76 11.42 0.63
CA ASP A 197 -2.36 11.84 0.54
C ASP A 197 -1.35 10.68 0.59
N LYS A 198 -1.78 9.49 1.00
CA LYS A 198 -0.88 8.34 1.26
C LYS A 198 -1.25 7.07 0.51
N GLY A 199 -2.33 7.09 -0.28
CA GLY A 199 -2.85 5.90 -0.94
C GLY A 199 -3.36 4.87 0.07
N TRP A 200 -3.26 3.59 -0.28
CA TRP A 200 -3.73 2.50 0.59
C TRP A 200 -2.80 2.31 1.80
N GLN A 201 -3.39 2.20 2.98
CA GLN A 201 -2.69 1.91 4.23
C GLN A 201 -3.39 0.82 5.04
N VAL A 202 -2.61 0.02 5.75
CA VAL A 202 -3.08 -1.01 6.68
C VAL A 202 -3.71 -0.35 7.91
N ARG A 203 -4.91 -0.80 8.29
CA ARG A 203 -5.64 -0.37 9.50
C ARG A 203 -5.95 -1.49 10.49
N ASN A 204 -5.87 -2.74 10.06
CA ASN A 204 -6.03 -3.88 10.95
C ASN A 204 -5.45 -5.12 10.30
N VAL A 205 -5.10 -6.10 11.13
CA VAL A 205 -4.68 -7.43 10.69
C VAL A 205 -5.44 -8.47 11.50
N VAL A 206 -5.92 -9.50 10.81
CA VAL A 206 -6.41 -10.73 11.41
C VAL A 206 -5.43 -11.84 11.05
N VAL A 207 -4.82 -12.48 12.05
CA VAL A 207 -3.86 -13.57 11.86
C VAL A 207 -4.46 -14.85 12.43
N ASN A 208 -4.63 -15.87 11.61
CA ASN A 208 -5.23 -17.14 12.01
C ASN A 208 -6.54 -16.98 12.83
N GLY A 209 -7.38 -16.02 12.43
CA GLY A 209 -8.65 -15.70 13.11
C GLY A 209 -8.53 -14.73 14.29
N VAL A 210 -7.33 -14.44 14.80
CA VAL A 210 -7.10 -13.47 15.88
C VAL A 210 -7.05 -12.05 15.32
N ASN A 211 -7.98 -11.20 15.75
CA ASN A 211 -8.08 -9.80 15.30
C ASN A 211 -7.25 -8.87 16.20
N LEU A 212 -6.10 -8.42 15.70
CA LEU A 212 -5.14 -7.66 16.51
C LEU A 212 -5.70 -6.32 17.01
N GLY A 213 -6.39 -5.57 16.14
CA GLY A 213 -6.99 -4.29 16.53
C GLY A 213 -8.02 -4.46 17.65
N GLN A 214 -8.85 -5.51 17.58
CA GLN A 214 -9.83 -5.81 18.63
C GLN A 214 -9.15 -6.25 19.93
N THR A 215 -8.09 -7.06 19.84
CA THR A 215 -7.33 -7.50 21.00
C THR A 215 -6.66 -6.31 21.70
N TYR A 216 -5.94 -5.47 20.97
CA TYR A 216 -5.32 -4.27 21.55
C TYR A 216 -6.34 -3.29 22.13
N ARG A 217 -7.50 -3.11 21.49
CA ARG A 217 -8.61 -2.32 22.06
C ARG A 217 -9.07 -2.87 23.41
N SER A 218 -9.17 -4.20 23.52
CA SER A 218 -9.59 -4.87 24.77
C SER A 218 -8.53 -4.73 25.86
N GLN A 219 -7.26 -4.86 25.51
CA GLN A 219 -6.13 -4.63 26.41
C GLN A 219 -6.09 -3.17 26.89
N PHE A 220 -6.32 -2.20 26.00
CA PHE A 220 -6.36 -0.79 26.33
C PHE A 220 -7.49 -0.46 27.31
N ALA A 221 -8.70 -0.98 27.04
CA ALA A 221 -9.83 -0.85 27.97
C ALA A 221 -9.58 -1.54 29.31
N GLY A 222 -8.81 -2.63 29.33
CA GLY A 222 -8.31 -3.25 30.57
C GLY A 222 -7.37 -2.32 31.34
N ALA A 223 -6.34 -1.80 30.68
CA ALA A 223 -5.37 -0.90 31.27
C ALA A 223 -6.01 0.37 31.84
N MET A 224 -6.94 0.99 31.09
CA MET A 224 -7.67 2.18 31.55
C MET A 224 -8.53 1.94 32.79
N ARG A 225 -9.06 0.72 32.99
CA ARG A 225 -9.84 0.39 34.18
C ARG A 225 -8.96 0.17 35.42
N SER A 226 -7.72 -0.27 35.21
CA SER A 226 -6.77 -0.59 36.29
C SER A 226 -5.82 0.57 36.62
N ALA A 227 -5.79 1.62 35.80
CA ALA A 227 -4.85 2.72 35.95
C ALA A 227 -5.37 3.81 36.88
N ASP A 228 -4.83 3.87 38.10
CA ASP A 228 -5.12 4.96 39.05
C ASP A 228 -4.66 6.34 38.53
N GLY A 229 -3.63 6.37 37.68
CA GLY A 229 -3.10 7.59 37.03
C GLY A 229 -3.80 7.96 35.71
N GLY A 230 -4.88 7.28 35.34
CA GLY A 230 -5.62 7.55 34.11
C GLY A 230 -4.81 7.33 32.84
N LEU A 231 -5.10 8.13 31.79
CA LEU A 231 -4.58 7.92 30.45
C LEU A 231 -3.05 8.00 30.36
N ASP A 232 -2.42 8.96 31.04
CA ASP A 232 -0.97 9.14 30.99
C ASP A 232 -0.24 7.92 31.55
N SER A 233 -0.74 7.36 32.66
CA SER A 233 -0.20 6.12 33.22
C SER A 233 -0.35 4.93 32.28
N VAL A 234 -1.45 4.86 31.51
CA VAL A 234 -1.62 3.81 30.49
C VAL A 234 -0.64 4.00 29.35
N ILE A 235 -0.43 5.24 28.88
CA ILE A 235 0.51 5.55 27.79
C ILE A 235 1.96 5.20 28.21
N ASP A 236 2.36 5.60 29.42
CA ASP A 236 3.73 5.36 29.93
C ASP A 236 3.99 3.87 30.17
N GLY A 237 2.97 3.13 30.62
CA GLY A 237 3.03 1.69 30.84
C GLY A 237 2.70 0.84 29.60
N TRP A 238 2.38 1.45 28.45
CA TRP A 238 1.86 0.72 27.31
C TRP A 238 2.94 -0.18 26.69
N SER A 239 2.67 -1.48 26.68
CA SER A 239 3.49 -2.47 25.97
C SER A 239 2.66 -3.13 24.89
N THR A 240 3.26 -3.28 23.70
CA THR A 240 2.62 -3.92 22.55
C THR A 240 3.23 -5.28 22.29
N ALA A 241 3.19 -6.15 23.30
CA ALA A 241 3.55 -7.55 23.09
C ALA A 241 2.57 -8.18 22.07
N PRO A 242 3.02 -9.16 21.28
CA PRO A 242 2.09 -10.01 20.53
C PRO A 242 1.07 -10.60 21.51
N PRO A 243 -0.23 -10.67 21.15
CA PRO A 243 -1.20 -11.36 21.98
C PRO A 243 -0.79 -12.82 22.20
N ALA A 244 -0.97 -13.34 23.42
CA ALA A 244 -0.64 -14.73 23.76
C ALA A 244 -1.38 -15.74 22.87
N GLU A 245 -2.57 -15.37 22.38
CA GLU A 245 -3.35 -16.17 21.44
C GLU A 245 -2.64 -16.38 20.09
N LEU A 246 -1.71 -15.50 19.71
CA LEU A 246 -0.85 -15.73 18.54
C LEU A 246 0.26 -16.73 18.84
N GLU A 247 0.82 -16.70 20.04
CA GLU A 247 1.91 -17.61 20.44
C GLU A 247 1.40 -19.06 20.45
N ASP A 248 0.23 -19.30 21.07
CA ASP A 248 -0.43 -20.61 21.07
C ASP A 248 -0.79 -21.09 19.65
N ALA A 249 -1.23 -20.16 18.80
CA ALA A 249 -1.57 -20.45 17.41
C ALA A 249 -0.35 -20.79 16.55
N THR A 250 0.84 -20.33 16.94
CA THR A 250 2.11 -20.59 16.25
C THR A 250 2.88 -21.79 16.78
N ASP A 251 2.50 -22.38 17.92
CA ASP A 251 3.18 -23.53 18.52
C ASP A 251 2.39 -24.85 18.40
N ALA A 252 1.06 -24.79 18.25
CA ALA A 252 0.18 -25.96 18.08
C ALA A 252 0.15 -26.51 16.64
#